data_AF-G4F6D4-F1
#
_entry.id   AF-G4F6D4-F1
#
_cell.length_a   1.000
_cell.length_b   1.000
_cell.length_c   1.000
_cell.angle_alpha   90.00
_cell.angle_beta   90.00
_cell.angle_gamma   90.00
#
_symmetry.space_group_name_H-M   'P 1'
#
loop_
_entity.id
_entity.type
_entity.pdbx_description
1 polymer ?
#
loop_
_entity_poly.entity_id
_entity_poly.type
_entity_poly.pdbx_seq_one_letter_code
_entity_poly.pdbx_strand_id
1 'polypeptide(L)'
;MLKDADQHLQFVLLTGVSKFSKVSLFSGLNNLRDITLSSDYTTLCGYTNNDIDTVFKPELSGLDHQEIKQWYNGYRWGGGETTSVYNPFDVLLLFQERELTLTGLSPPRPHFW
;
A
#
# COMPACT_ATOMS: atom_id res chain seq x y z
N MET A 1 -14.76 -5.72 23.83
CA MET A 1 -15.04 -5.35 22.42
C MET A 1 -14.50 -6.41 21.46
N LEU A 2 -13.20 -6.47 21.13
CA LEU A 2 -12.70 -7.53 20.21
C LEU A 2 -12.80 -8.94 20.81
N LYS A 3 -12.42 -9.09 22.09
CA LYS A 3 -12.39 -10.39 22.79
C LYS A 3 -13.78 -11.04 22.92
N ASP A 4 -14.82 -10.23 23.09
CA ASP A 4 -16.20 -10.73 23.23
C ASP A 4 -16.78 -11.17 21.89
N ALA A 5 -16.19 -10.70 20.77
CA ALA A 5 -16.57 -11.04 19.41
C ALA A 5 -15.71 -12.17 18.80
N ASP A 6 -14.73 -12.71 19.53
CA ASP A 6 -13.73 -13.67 19.02
C ASP A 6 -14.36 -14.86 18.28
N GLN A 7 -15.45 -15.43 18.83
CA GLN A 7 -16.20 -16.53 18.22
C GLN A 7 -16.90 -16.18 16.89
N HIS A 8 -16.99 -14.90 16.53
CA HIS A 8 -17.61 -14.39 15.31
C HIS A 8 -16.60 -13.76 14.33
N LEU A 9 -15.33 -13.64 14.72
CA LEU A 9 -14.30 -13.00 13.90
C LEU A 9 -13.54 -14.06 13.09
N GLN A 10 -13.78 -14.11 11.78
CA GLN A 10 -13.03 -15.01 10.88
C GLN A 10 -11.69 -14.43 10.44
N PHE A 11 -11.61 -13.10 10.30
CA PHE A 11 -10.39 -12.39 9.92
C PHE A 11 -10.46 -10.95 10.42
N VAL A 12 -9.35 -10.46 10.99
CA VAL A 12 -9.21 -9.07 11.43
C VAL A 12 -7.87 -8.53 10.93
N LEU A 13 -7.92 -7.49 10.10
CA LEU A 13 -6.74 -6.72 9.71
C LEU A 13 -6.69 -5.43 10.54
N LEU A 14 -5.59 -5.23 11.25
CA LEU A 14 -5.34 -4.03 12.05
C LEU A 14 -4.28 -3.20 11.35
N THR A 15 -4.57 -1.94 11.04
CA THR A 15 -3.66 -1.00 10.38
C THR A 15 -3.51 0.27 11.22
N GLY A 16 -2.35 0.94 11.14
CA GLY A 16 -2.05 2.17 11.88
C GLY A 16 -0.57 2.55 11.87
N VAL A 17 -0.26 3.75 12.37
CA VAL A 17 1.12 4.30 12.40
C VAL A 17 1.93 3.86 13.64
N SER A 18 1.26 3.43 14.70
CA SER A 18 1.90 3.02 15.94
C SER A 18 1.94 1.50 16.06
N LYS A 19 3.15 0.95 16.13
CA LYS A 19 3.35 -0.47 16.41
C LYS A 19 2.92 -0.76 17.84
N PHE A 20 1.84 -1.52 18.00
CA PHE A 20 1.49 -2.06 19.30
C PHE A 20 2.48 -3.16 19.66
N SER A 21 3.38 -2.86 20.61
CA SER A 21 4.28 -3.84 21.19
C SER A 21 3.44 -4.95 21.84
N LYS A 22 3.73 -6.21 21.50
CA LYS A 22 3.07 -7.45 21.98
C LYS A 22 3.05 -7.65 23.50
N VAL A 23 3.38 -6.64 24.29
CA VAL A 23 3.60 -6.76 25.73
C VAL A 23 2.27 -6.50 26.46
N SER A 24 1.54 -7.59 26.68
CA SER A 24 0.75 -7.80 27.90
C SER A 24 -0.56 -7.02 28.12
N LEU A 25 -1.30 -6.64 27.07
CA LEU A 25 -2.68 -6.12 27.24
C LEU A 25 -3.80 -7.14 26.94
N PHE A 26 -3.48 -8.28 26.34
CA PHE A 26 -4.47 -9.32 26.04
C PHE A 26 -3.89 -10.72 26.29
N SER A 27 -4.13 -11.29 27.48
CA SER A 27 -3.71 -12.66 27.82
C SER A 27 -4.29 -13.76 26.92
N GLY A 28 -5.22 -13.43 26.02
CA GLY A 28 -5.81 -14.34 25.04
C GLY A 28 -5.39 -14.11 23.58
N LEU A 29 -4.66 -13.03 23.25
CA LEU A 29 -4.37 -12.66 21.85
C LEU A 29 -2.92 -13.00 21.47
N ASN A 30 -2.51 -14.23 21.75
CA ASN A 30 -1.12 -14.70 21.53
C ASN A 30 -0.81 -15.09 20.08
N ASN A 31 -1.81 -15.09 19.19
CA ASN A 31 -1.67 -15.53 17.79
C ASN A 31 -1.39 -14.38 16.80
N LEU A 32 -0.99 -13.20 17.28
CA LEU A 32 -0.69 -12.07 16.40
C LEU A 32 0.58 -12.32 15.59
N ARG A 33 0.43 -12.48 14.27
CA ARG A 33 1.53 -12.46 13.31
C ARG A 33 1.82 -11.01 12.93
N ASP A 34 3.01 -10.53 13.24
CA ASP A 34 3.49 -9.24 12.73
C ASP A 34 3.92 -9.43 11.27
N ILE A 35 3.18 -8.83 10.35
CA ILE A 35 3.45 -8.89 8.91
C ILE A 35 3.96 -7.56 8.35
N THR A 36 4.23 -6.58 9.19
CA THR A 36 4.47 -5.17 8.79
C THR A 36 5.55 -5.02 7.73
N LEU A 37 6.65 -5.79 7.82
CA LEU A 37 7.75 -5.80 6.86
C LEU A 37 7.93 -7.19 6.21
N SER A 38 6.87 -8.00 6.20
CA SER A 38 6.90 -9.32 5.59
C SER A 38 6.89 -9.18 4.06
N SER A 39 7.87 -9.80 3.39
CA SER A 39 7.99 -9.81 1.93
C SER A 39 6.69 -10.21 1.22
N ASP A 40 6.00 -11.21 1.78
CA ASP A 40 4.76 -11.76 1.25
C ASP A 40 3.59 -10.76 1.22
N TYR A 41 3.70 -9.64 1.97
CA TYR A 41 2.65 -8.63 2.10
C TYR A 41 3.12 -7.24 1.65
N THR A 42 4.24 -7.17 0.92
CA THR A 42 4.86 -5.91 0.45
C THR A 42 3.94 -5.05 -0.41
N THR A 43 2.99 -5.67 -1.12
CA THR A 43 2.07 -4.98 -2.03
C THR A 43 0.73 -4.60 -1.38
N LEU A 44 0.49 -4.97 -0.11
CA LEU A 44 -0.82 -4.86 0.52
C LEU A 44 -1.38 -3.43 0.58
N CYS A 45 -0.49 -2.42 0.68
CA CYS A 45 -0.87 -1.02 0.90
C CYS A 45 -0.80 -0.16 -0.38
N GLY A 46 -0.69 -0.75 -1.56
CA GLY A 46 -0.61 0.01 -2.81
C GLY A 46 -0.98 -0.80 -4.03
N TYR A 47 -1.02 -0.12 -5.18
CA TYR A 47 -1.27 -0.76 -6.47
C TYR A 47 0.04 -1.18 -7.11
N THR A 48 0.08 -2.36 -7.71
CA THR A 48 1.22 -2.82 -8.52
C THR A 48 1.10 -2.31 -9.95
N ASN A 49 2.18 -2.38 -10.74
CA ASN A 49 2.12 -2.15 -12.19
C ASN A 49 1.04 -3.02 -12.85
N ASN A 50 0.92 -4.27 -12.41
CA ASN A 50 -0.09 -5.18 -12.95
C ASN A 50 -1.52 -4.68 -12.67
N ASP A 51 -1.77 -4.10 -11.48
CA ASP A 51 -3.09 -3.55 -11.15
C ASP A 51 -3.43 -2.36 -12.04
N ILE A 52 -2.45 -1.49 -12.31
CA ILE A 52 -2.60 -0.37 -13.26
C ILE A 52 -2.95 -0.89 -14.66
N ASP A 53 -2.23 -1.90 -15.15
CA ASP A 53 -2.41 -2.48 -16.49
C ASP A 53 -3.71 -3.29 -16.67
N THR A 54 -4.26 -3.83 -15.58
CA THR A 54 -5.38 -4.77 -15.64
C THR A 54 -6.66 -4.21 -15.04
N VAL A 55 -6.63 -3.82 -13.77
CA VAL A 55 -7.81 -3.32 -13.04
C VAL A 55 -8.16 -1.92 -13.50
N PHE A 56 -7.16 -1.04 -13.61
CA PHE A 56 -7.36 0.37 -13.99
C PHE A 56 -7.23 0.63 -15.49
N LYS A 57 -7.12 -0.42 -16.31
CA LYS A 57 -7.04 -0.31 -17.76
C LYS A 57 -8.08 0.64 -18.39
N PRO A 58 -9.37 0.65 -17.98
CA PRO A 58 -10.35 1.59 -18.51
C PRO A 58 -10.01 3.05 -18.20
N GLU A 59 -9.38 3.31 -17.06
CA GLU A 59 -9.02 4.65 -16.59
C GLU A 59 -7.75 5.19 -17.25
N LEU A 60 -6.96 4.35 -17.93
CA LEU A 60 -5.76 4.76 -18.65
C LEU A 60 -6.04 5.46 -19.99
N SER A 61 -7.31 5.61 -20.41
CA SER A 61 -7.62 6.30 -21.65
C SER A 61 -7.11 7.75 -21.63
N GLY A 62 -6.25 8.10 -22.59
CA GLY A 62 -5.64 9.43 -22.69
C GLY A 62 -4.44 9.66 -21.77
N LEU A 63 -4.02 8.66 -21.00
CA LEU A 63 -2.81 8.71 -20.16
C LEU A 63 -1.76 7.73 -20.70
N ASP A 64 -0.49 8.13 -20.73
CA ASP A 64 0.60 7.22 -21.05
C ASP A 64 1.08 6.50 -19.79
N HIS A 65 0.92 5.18 -19.75
CA HIS A 65 1.39 4.37 -18.63
C HIS A 65 2.92 4.49 -18.43
N GLN A 66 3.71 4.62 -19.49
CA GLN A 66 5.16 4.82 -19.31
C GLN A 66 5.44 6.15 -18.62
N GLU A 67 4.69 7.19 -18.94
CA GLU A 67 4.80 8.51 -18.32
C GLU A 67 4.41 8.45 -16.84
N ILE A 68 3.30 7.76 -16.49
CA ILE A 68 2.88 7.52 -15.11
C ILE A 68 3.99 6.82 -14.31
N LYS A 69 4.61 5.79 -14.91
CA LYS A 69 5.68 5.03 -14.26
C LYS A 69 6.98 5.83 -14.08
N GLN A 70 7.31 6.69 -15.04
CA GLN A 70 8.46 7.59 -14.92
C GLN A 70 8.21 8.69 -13.88
N TRP A 71 6.99 9.20 -13.84
CA TRP A 71 6.57 10.21 -12.88
C TRP A 71 6.50 9.63 -11.45
N TYR A 72 6.01 8.39 -11.30
CA TYR A 72 5.85 7.73 -10.01
C TYR A 72 6.74 6.48 -9.90
N ASN A 73 7.90 6.63 -9.28
CA ASN A 73 8.83 5.52 -9.03
C ASN A 73 8.30 4.50 -7.98
N GLY A 74 7.14 4.80 -7.37
CA GLY A 74 6.56 3.96 -6.33
C GLY A 74 7.26 4.11 -4.99
N TYR A 75 6.78 3.35 -4.02
CA TYR A 75 7.45 3.13 -2.75
C TYR A 75 7.46 1.64 -2.42
N ARG A 76 8.36 1.23 -1.51
CA ARG A 76 8.58 -0.17 -1.14
C ARG A 76 8.49 -0.33 0.37
N TRP A 77 7.90 -1.45 0.79
CA TRP A 77 7.90 -1.88 2.18
C TRP A 77 8.94 -2.99 2.36
N GLY A 78 10.20 -2.64 2.64
CA GLY A 78 11.29 -3.62 2.82
C GLY A 78 12.52 -3.30 1.98
N GLY A 79 13.29 -4.34 1.64
CA GLY A 79 14.54 -4.19 0.86
C GLY A 79 14.31 -3.90 -0.63
N GLY A 80 15.37 -3.53 -1.35
CA GLY A 80 15.32 -3.16 -2.77
C GLY A 80 14.74 -4.22 -3.72
N GLU A 81 14.80 -5.49 -3.34
CA GLU A 81 14.23 -6.63 -4.07
C GLU A 81 12.69 -6.75 -3.96
N THR A 82 12.06 -5.94 -3.10
CA THR A 82 10.60 -5.96 -2.92
C THR A 82 9.88 -5.20 -4.02
N THR A 83 8.69 -5.67 -4.38
CA THR A 83 7.85 -5.03 -5.38
C THR A 83 7.51 -3.60 -4.95
N SER A 84 7.78 -2.63 -5.82
CA SER A 84 7.30 -1.26 -5.62
C SER A 84 5.82 -1.17 -5.93
N VAL A 85 5.12 -0.35 -5.14
CA VAL A 85 3.71 -0.05 -5.33
C VAL A 85 3.46 1.44 -5.48
N TYR A 86 2.41 1.76 -6.22
CA TYR A 86 1.83 3.08 -6.32
C TYR A 86 0.98 3.39 -5.09
N ASN A 87 1.02 4.62 -4.58
CA ASN A 87 0.12 5.05 -3.53
C ASN A 87 -1.32 5.08 -4.07
N PRO A 88 -2.29 4.46 -3.37
CA PRO A 88 -3.67 4.41 -3.85
C PRO A 88 -4.31 5.79 -4.06
N PHE A 89 -4.02 6.76 -3.18
CA PHE A 89 -4.56 8.11 -3.27
C PHE A 89 -4.03 8.84 -4.50
N ASP A 90 -2.70 8.82 -4.71
CA ASP A 90 -2.07 9.51 -5.84
C ASP A 90 -2.59 8.97 -7.19
N VAL A 91 -2.77 7.64 -7.30
CA VAL A 91 -3.30 6.99 -8.51
C VAL A 91 -4.76 7.37 -8.76
N LEU A 92 -5.60 7.32 -7.73
CA LEU A 92 -7.01 7.70 -7.87
C LEU A 92 -7.16 9.19 -8.22
N LEU A 93 -6.32 10.04 -7.63
CA LEU A 93 -6.30 11.46 -7.95
C LEU A 93 -5.86 11.71 -9.40
N LEU A 94 -4.84 11.01 -9.88
CA LEU A 94 -4.43 11.07 -11.29
C LEU A 94 -5.61 10.72 -12.23
N PHE A 95 -6.38 9.67 -11.92
CA PHE A 95 -7.52 9.30 -12.74
C PHE A 95 -8.67 10.32 -12.67
N GLN A 96 -8.80 11.03 -11.55
CA GLN A 96 -9.78 12.09 -11.38
C GLN A 96 -9.39 13.36 -12.15
N GLU A 97 -8.17 13.86 -11.94
CA GLU A 97 -7.72 15.15 -12.47
C GLU A 97 -7.17 15.06 -13.90
N ARG A 98 -6.78 13.85 -14.34
CA ARG A 98 -6.16 13.59 -15.66
C ARG A 98 -4.87 14.37 -15.90
N GLU A 99 -4.24 14.85 -14.84
CA GLU A 99 -2.98 15.58 -14.89
C GLU A 99 -1.92 14.92 -14.01
N LEU A 100 -0.67 14.92 -14.47
CA LEU A 100 0.50 14.50 -13.70
C LEU A 100 1.04 15.64 -12.80
N THR A 101 0.18 16.59 -12.43
CA THR A 101 0.56 17.77 -11.64
C THR A 101 0.44 17.44 -10.15
N LEU A 102 1.57 17.42 -9.46
CA LEU A 102 1.76 16.88 -8.11
C LEU A 102 0.92 17.57 -7.03
N THR A 103 0.13 16.78 -6.30
CA THR A 103 -0.34 17.13 -4.96
C THR A 103 0.80 17.17 -3.96
N GLY A 104 1.54 18.28 -3.87
CA GLY A 104 2.39 18.66 -2.72
C GLY A 104 3.52 17.69 -2.28
N LEU A 105 3.59 16.49 -2.85
CA LEU A 105 4.58 15.46 -2.65
C LEU A 105 5.29 15.32 -3.99
N SER A 106 6.39 16.03 -4.18
CA SER A 106 7.27 15.84 -5.34
C SER A 106 7.54 14.35 -5.57
N PRO A 107 7.73 13.89 -6.82
CA PRO A 107 8.00 12.48 -7.08
C PRO A 107 9.25 12.09 -6.27
N PRO A 108 9.24 10.92 -5.59
CA PRO A 108 10.41 10.49 -4.83
C PRO A 108 11.60 10.45 -5.79
N ARG A 109 12.62 11.27 -5.50
CA ARG A 109 13.80 11.40 -6.35
C ARG A 109 14.36 10.00 -6.64
N PRO A 110 14.89 9.75 -7.85
CA PRO A 110 15.32 8.41 -8.30
C PRO A 110 16.47 7.75 -7.50
N HIS A 111 16.89 8.31 -6.36
CA HIS A 111 18.14 7.96 -5.68
C HIS A 111 18.06 7.79 -4.16
N PHE A 112 16.89 7.66 -3.55
CA PHE A 112 16.81 7.40 -2.10
C PHE A 112 15.93 6.18 -1.79
N TRP A 113 16.54 5.01 -1.90
CA TRP A 113 16.24 3.80 -1.12
C TRP A 113 17.56 3.18 -0.69
#